data_AF-J0NYP9-F1
#
_entry.id   AF-J0NYP9-F1
#
_cell.length_a   1.000
_cell.length_b   1.000
_cell.length_c   1.000
_cell.angle_alpha   90.00
_cell.angle_beta   90.00
_cell.angle_gamma   90.00
#
_symmetry.space_group_name_H-M   'P 1'
#
loop_
_entity.id
_entity.type
_entity.pdbx_description
1 polymer ?
#
loop_
_entity_poly.entity_id
_entity_poly.type
_entity_poly.pdbx_seq_one_letter_code
_entity_poly.pdbx_strand_id
1 'polypeptide(L)' 'MLADPQEEEWAALLEERIKPKLKSLSLQLKLNSLKVQLRKGKLSLNEARQQLWAYCAKNEKMYAADLKAIFKR' A
#
# COMPACT_ATOMS: atom_id res chain seq x y z
N MET A 1 1.89 11.50 -9.66
CA MET A 1 2.68 10.38 -10.16
C MET A 1 2.77 9.38 -9.04
N LEU A 2 2.06 8.27 -9.19
CA LEU A 2 2.14 7.16 -8.27
C LEU A 2 3.55 6.56 -8.29
N ALA A 3 4.12 6.30 -7.12
CA ALA A 3 5.42 5.64 -6.97
C ALA A 3 5.44 4.28 -7.68
N ASP A 4 6.61 3.87 -8.19
CA ASP A 4 6.79 2.55 -8.81
C ASP A 4 6.38 1.45 -7.81
N PRO A 5 5.69 0.37 -8.24
CA PRO A 5 5.36 -0.75 -7.35
C PRO A 5 6.60 -1.40 -6.70
N GLN A 6 7.78 -1.20 -7.28
CA GLN A 6 9.08 -1.65 -6.77
C GLN A 6 9.75 -0.66 -5.80
N GLU A 7 9.12 0.47 -5.46
CA GLU A 7 9.60 1.32 -4.36
C GLU A 7 9.49 0.61 -2.99
N GLU A 8 10.53 0.75 -2.16
CA GLU A 8 10.70 0.00 -0.90
C GLU A 8 9.61 0.34 0.13
N GLU A 9 9.06 1.55 0.07
CA GLU A 9 8.00 2.04 0.93
C GLU A 9 6.74 1.18 0.85
N TRP A 10 6.45 0.59 -0.33
CA TRP A 10 5.34 -0.35 -0.47
C TRP A 10 5.56 -1.63 0.35
N ALA A 11 6.78 -2.17 0.30
CA ALA A 11 7.15 -3.33 1.09
C ALA A 11 7.16 -2.98 2.59
N ALA A 12 7.74 -1.84 2.96
CA ALA A 12 7.79 -1.36 4.33
C ALA A 12 6.39 -1.15 4.94
N LEU A 13 5.41 -0.70 4.14
CA LEU A 13 4.00 -0.61 4.53
C LEU A 13 3.38 -1.97 4.85
N LEU A 14 3.60 -2.93 3.96
CA LEU A 14 3.04 -4.29 4.04
C LEU A 14 3.68 -5.10 5.17
N GLU A 15 4.97 -4.90 5.43
CA GLU A 15 5.70 -5.51 6.53
C GLU A 15 5.57 -4.74 7.85
N GLU A 16 4.83 -3.63 7.86
CA GLU A 16 4.61 -2.76 9.02
C GLU A 16 5.87 -2.07 9.57
N ARG A 17 6.95 -2.02 8.79
CA ARG A 17 8.15 -1.22 9.10
C ARG A 17 7.84 0.27 9.14
N ILE A 18 6.89 0.72 8.31
CA ILE A 18 6.32 2.07 8.37
C ILE A 18 4.82 2.02 8.64
N LYS A 19 4.32 2.96 9.45
CA LYS A 19 2.91 3.07 9.85
C LYS A 19 2.40 4.50 9.66
N PRO A 20 2.29 4.99 8.41
CA PRO A 20 1.74 6.31 8.14
C PRO A 20 0.28 6.38 8.60
N LYS A 21 -0.16 7.55 9.06
CA LYS A 21 -1.57 7.81 9.37
C LYS A 21 -2.34 8.02 8.07
N LEU A 22 -2.92 6.94 7.55
CA LEU A 22 -3.80 6.97 6.39
C LEU A 22 -5.16 7.56 6.77
N LYS A 23 -5.72 8.45 5.95
CA LYS A 23 -7.05 9.03 6.10
C LYS A 23 -8.12 8.18 5.41
N SER A 24 -7.80 7.53 4.30
CA SER A 24 -8.79 6.74 3.56
C SER A 24 -9.05 5.39 4.21
N LEU A 25 -10.30 5.18 4.65
CA LEU A 25 -10.75 3.90 5.19
C LEU A 25 -10.62 2.76 4.18
N SER A 26 -10.92 3.01 2.89
CA SER A 26 -10.84 1.98 1.85
C SER A 26 -9.39 1.51 1.65
N LEU A 27 -8.43 2.43 1.69
CA LEU A 27 -7.01 2.10 1.60
C LEU A 27 -6.52 1.34 2.83
N GLN A 28 -6.93 1.75 4.04
CA GLN A 28 -6.63 1.02 5.27
C GLN A 28 -7.14 -0.43 5.23
N LEU A 29 -8.39 -0.63 4.79
CA LEU A 29 -8.98 -1.96 4.67
C LEU A 29 -8.24 -2.82 3.63
N LYS A 30 -7.90 -2.25 2.47
CA LYS A 30 -7.12 -2.96 1.44
C LYS A 30 -5.74 -3.34 1.96
N LEU A 31 -5.03 -2.42 2.63
CA LEU A 31 -3.73 -2.69 3.22
C LEU A 31 -3.80 -3.81 4.26
N ASN A 32 -4.75 -3.75 5.20
CA ASN A 32 -4.94 -4.78 6.21
C ASN A 32 -5.25 -6.15 5.59
N SER A 33 -6.10 -6.20 4.56
CA SER A 33 -6.38 -7.43 3.83
C SER A 33 -5.11 -8.04 3.21
N LEU A 34 -4.28 -7.23 2.56
CA LEU A 34 -3.02 -7.68 1.96
C LEU A 34 -2.03 -8.17 3.02
N LYS A 35 -1.90 -7.46 4.15
CA LYS A 35 -1.07 -7.88 5.29
C LYS A 35 -1.49 -9.24 5.85
N VAL A 36 -2.80 -9.46 6.03
CA VAL A 36 -3.34 -10.73 6.51
C VAL A 36 -3.05 -11.86 5.52
N GLN A 37 -3.19 -11.61 4.23
CA GLN A 37 -2.89 -12.62 3.21
C GLN A 37 -1.39 -12.94 3.14
N LEU A 38 -0.50 -11.95 3.32
CA LEU A 38 0.95 -12.15 3.43
C LEU A 38 1.30 -13.03 4.63
N ARG A 39 0.76 -12.70 5.82
CA ARG A 39 0.96 -13.48 7.05
C ARG A 39 0.47 -14.92 6.93
N LYS A 40 -0.58 -15.15 6.13
CA LYS A 40 -1.13 -16.49 5.85
C LYS A 40 -0.40 -17.22 4.72
N GLY A 41 0.64 -16.63 4.11
CA GLY A 41 1.35 -17.20 2.97
C GLY A 41 0.51 -17.34 1.71
N LYS A 42 -0.63 -16.63 1.61
CA LYS A 42 -1.55 -16.71 0.46
C LYS A 42 -1.11 -15.86 -0.73
N LEU A 43 -0.24 -14.89 -0.51
CA LEU A 43 0.45 -14.17 -1.57
C LEU A 43 1.88 -13.84 -1.18
N SER A 44 2.71 -13.61 -2.19
CA SER A 44 4.08 -13.10 -2.04
C SER A 44 4.11 -11.58 -1.83
N LEU A 45 5.21 -11.07 -1.26
CA LEU A 45 5.42 -9.64 -1.07
C LEU A 45 5.31 -8.85 -2.38
N ASN A 46 5.84 -9.38 -3.48
CA ASN A 46 5.77 -8.73 -4.79
C ASN A 46 4.33 -8.65 -5.33
N GLU A 47 3.54 -9.71 -5.19
CA GLU A 47 2.13 -9.67 -5.57
C GLU A 47 1.35 -8.67 -4.72
N ALA A 48 1.65 -8.58 -3.42
CA ALA A 48 1.00 -7.63 -2.52
C ALA A 48 1.30 -6.19 -2.92
N ARG A 49 2.54 -5.90 -3.29
CA ARG A 49 2.96 -4.58 -3.79
C ARG A 49 2.23 -4.22 -5.07
N GLN A 50 2.18 -5.13 -6.05
CA GLN A 50 1.46 -4.89 -7.30
C GLN A 50 -0.04 -4.68 -7.07
N GLN A 51 -0.67 -5.47 -6.21
CA GLN A 51 -2.08 -5.30 -5.88
C GLN A 51 -2.38 -3.98 -5.17
N LEU A 52 -1.53 -3.56 -4.24
CA LEU A 52 -1.69 -2.30 -3.53
C LEU A 52 -1.48 -1.11 -4.47
N TRP A 53 -0.44 -1.18 -5.29
CA TRP A 53 -0.15 -0.19 -6.32
C TRP A 53 -1.33 -0.07 -7.30
N ALA A 54 -1.81 -1.19 -7.86
CA ALA A 54 -2.92 -1.19 -8.81
C ALA A 54 -4.21 -0.66 -8.18
N TYR A 55 -4.43 -0.94 -6.89
CA TYR A 55 -5.56 -0.39 -6.15
C TYR A 55 -5.47 1.14 -6.02
N CYS A 56 -4.28 1.66 -5.72
CA CYS A 56 -4.04 3.09 -5.65
C CYS A 56 -4.12 3.76 -7.03
N ALA A 57 -3.60 3.11 -8.08
CA ALA A 57 -3.58 3.61 -9.45
C ALA A 57 -4.98 3.81 -10.02
N LYS A 58 -5.94 2.92 -9.67
CA LYS A 58 -7.34 3.05 -10.11
C LYS A 58 -7.99 4.36 -9.67
N ASN A 59 -7.58 4.92 -8.52
CA ASN A 59 -8.14 6.15 -7.97
C ASN A 59 -7.05 7.03 -7.35
N GLU A 60 -5.99 7.35 -8.10
CA GLU A 60 -4.82 8.09 -7.59
C GLU A 60 -5.22 9.41 -6.90
N LYS A 61 -6.19 10.15 -7.47
CA LYS A 61 -6.69 11.41 -6.90
C LYS A 61 -7.33 11.24 -5.53
N MET A 62 -8.03 10.13 -5.29
CA MET A 62 -8.67 9.85 -4.01
C MET A 62 -7.64 9.58 -2.92
N TYR A 63 -6.56 8.90 -3.28
CA TYR A 63 -5.51 8.50 -2.34
C TYR A 63 -4.33 9.47 -2.28
N ALA A 64 -4.37 10.60 -2.99
CA ALA A 64 -3.24 11.51 -3.09
C ALA A 64 -2.68 11.94 -1.72
N ALA A 65 -3.54 12.28 -0.75
CA ALA A 65 -3.11 12.66 0.59
C ALA A 65 -2.43 11.50 1.35
N ASP A 66 -2.92 10.28 1.17
CA ASP A 66 -2.36 9.09 1.79
C ASP A 66 -1.04 8.69 1.14
N LEU A 67 -0.95 8.76 -0.19
CA LEU A 67 0.27 8.51 -0.95
C LEU A 67 1.37 9.48 -0.55
N LYS A 68 1.06 10.77 -0.35
CA LYS A 68 2.03 11.73 0.20
C LYS A 68 2.51 11.34 1.59
N ALA A 69 1.62 10.87 2.45
CA ALA A 69 2.01 10.40 3.79
C ALA A 69 2.89 9.14 3.76
N ILE A 70 2.70 8.28 2.76
CA ILE A 70 3.47 7.05 2.56
C ILE A 70 4.88 7.36 2.03
N PHE A 71 4.95 8.14 0.95
CA PHE A 71 6.20 8.40 0.23
C PHE A 71 6.96 9.63 0.74
N LYS A 72 6.39 10.39 1.69
CA LYS A 72 6.91 11.68 2.17
C LYS A 72 7.26 12.65 1.02
N ARG A 73 6.44 12.63 -0.05
CA ARG A 73 6.56 13.49 -1.24
C ARG A 73 5.41 14.50 -1.33
#